data_AF-A0A4D8Q380-F1
#
_entry.id   AF-A0A4D8Q380-F1
#
_cell.length_a   1.000
_cell.length_b   1.000
_cell.length_c   1.000
_cell.angle_alpha   90.00
_cell.angle_beta   90.00
_cell.angle_gamma   90.00
#
_symmetry.space_group_name_H-M   'P 1'
#
loop_
_entity.id
_entity.type
_entity.pdbx_description
1 polymer ?
#
loop_
_entity_poly.entity_id
_entity_poly.type
_entity_poly.pdbx_seq_one_letter_code
_entity_poly.pdbx_strand_id
1 'polypeptide(L)'
;MSSADPGRAAAFEAIANIYGKLPRDYLSFLVSDPGVAKAYAAMFRLGVMLLQDKSWNAVERSFGVDAGPGCLARLAAVLASDSGDDAVSPALQAPLKSAILDFLLRVVGDDPAIRNRGDAAQVLAAARKDVFARTSNLFLGSFLYENLRLEGKNLNKAARAHLSDFAMAKADAIVAAFAVKFRHKPWHDIPQVSYPHMVKILAGEPNWTATQLRAKVAP
;
A
#
# COMPACT_ATOMS: atom_id res chain seq x y z
N MET A 1 -5.77 -5.11 -29.78
CA MET A 1 -7.14 -5.09 -29.22
C MET A 1 -7.29 -6.34 -28.37
N SER A 2 -7.15 -6.22 -27.06
CA SER A 2 -7.22 -7.38 -26.15
C SER A 2 -8.70 -7.68 -25.86
N SER A 3 -9.16 -8.89 -26.20
CA SER A 3 -10.48 -9.36 -25.79
C SER A 3 -10.52 -9.41 -24.27
N ALA A 4 -11.39 -8.61 -23.66
CA ALA A 4 -11.62 -8.66 -22.22
C ALA A 4 -11.98 -10.10 -21.82
N ASP A 5 -11.19 -10.70 -20.93
CA ASP A 5 -11.46 -12.01 -20.35
C ASP A 5 -12.83 -11.95 -19.64
N PRO A 6 -13.86 -12.64 -20.15
CA PRO A 6 -15.21 -12.59 -19.58
C PRO A 6 -15.24 -13.08 -18.13
N GLY A 7 -14.34 -14.01 -17.78
CA GLY A 7 -14.20 -14.53 -16.41
C GLY A 7 -13.64 -13.47 -15.46
N ARG A 8 -12.68 -12.67 -15.93
CA ARG A 8 -12.11 -11.54 -15.17
C ARG A 8 -13.13 -10.43 -14.97
N ALA A 9 -13.89 -10.07 -15.99
CA ALA A 9 -14.93 -9.03 -15.89
C ALA A 9 -16.02 -9.40 -14.87
N ALA A 10 -16.53 -10.63 -14.92
CA ALA A 10 -17.50 -11.13 -13.96
C ALA A 10 -16.94 -11.21 -12.52
N ALA A 11 -15.67 -11.58 -12.37
CA ALA A 11 -14.99 -11.57 -11.08
C ALA A 11 -14.84 -10.15 -10.52
N PHE A 12 -14.45 -9.18 -11.35
CA PHE A 12 -14.32 -7.77 -10.95
C PHE A 12 -15.67 -7.18 -10.53
N GLU A 13 -16.75 -7.52 -11.22
CA GLU A 13 -18.11 -7.11 -10.86
C GLU A 13 -18.56 -7.72 -9.52
N ALA A 14 -18.28 -9.01 -9.28
CA ALA A 14 -18.57 -9.67 -8.02
C ALA A 14 -17.83 -9.02 -6.83
N ILE A 15 -16.55 -8.66 -7.03
CA ILE A 15 -15.76 -7.95 -6.01
C ILE A 15 -16.33 -6.54 -5.78
N ALA A 16 -16.64 -5.81 -6.86
CA ALA A 16 -17.22 -4.46 -6.76
C ALA A 16 -18.58 -4.45 -6.04
N ASN A 17 -19.39 -5.49 -6.19
CA ASN A 17 -20.67 -5.62 -5.51
C ASN A 17 -20.51 -5.86 -3.99
N ILE A 18 -19.44 -6.54 -3.55
CA ILE A 18 -19.12 -6.68 -2.12
C ILE A 18 -18.58 -5.36 -1.59
N TYR A 19 -17.70 -4.72 -2.35
CA TYR A 19 -17.15 -3.40 -2.03
C TYR A 19 -18.23 -2.32 -1.90
N GLY A 20 -19.23 -2.33 -2.78
CA GLY A 20 -20.34 -1.38 -2.77
C GLY A 20 -21.27 -1.54 -1.56
N LYS A 21 -21.24 -2.68 -0.89
CA LYS A 21 -21.99 -2.95 0.34
C LYS A 21 -21.24 -2.54 1.60
N LEU A 22 -19.96 -2.21 1.51
CA LEU A 22 -19.18 -1.72 2.65
C LEU A 22 -19.74 -0.36 3.12
N PRO A 23 -19.69 -0.07 4.44
CA PRO A 23 -20.08 1.21 5.00
C PRO A 23 -19.44 2.38 4.24
N ARG A 24 -20.18 3.50 4.09
CA ARG A 24 -19.70 4.68 3.34
C ARG A 24 -18.42 5.28 3.89
N ASP A 25 -18.21 5.12 5.18
CA ASP A 25 -17.08 5.56 5.96
C ASP A 25 -15.97 4.50 6.09
N TYR A 26 -16.20 3.23 5.73
CA TYR A 26 -15.21 2.13 5.86
C TYR A 26 -13.85 2.51 5.29
N LEU A 27 -13.86 3.20 4.16
CA LEU A 27 -12.66 3.58 3.44
C LEU A 27 -12.00 4.82 3.98
N SER A 28 -12.80 5.77 4.47
CA SER A 28 -12.29 6.86 5.28
C SER A 28 -11.61 6.31 6.52
N PHE A 29 -12.19 5.31 7.18
CA PHE A 29 -11.58 4.63 8.31
C PHE A 29 -10.24 4.00 7.96
N LEU A 30 -10.11 3.30 6.81
CA LEU A 30 -8.85 2.69 6.39
C LEU A 30 -7.71 3.72 6.15
N VAL A 31 -8.02 4.87 5.54
CA VAL A 31 -7.00 5.83 5.05
C VAL A 31 -6.83 7.05 5.94
N SER A 32 -7.79 7.33 6.82
CA SER A 32 -7.72 8.42 7.80
C SER A 32 -7.07 7.98 9.11
N ASP A 33 -6.71 6.70 9.26
CA ASP A 33 -5.95 6.21 10.42
C ASP A 33 -4.56 6.88 10.45
N PRO A 34 -4.23 7.63 11.53
CA PRO A 34 -2.95 8.35 11.64
C PRO A 34 -1.73 7.43 11.55
N GLY A 35 -1.82 6.22 12.12
CA GLY A 35 -0.77 5.22 12.08
C GLY A 35 -0.55 4.66 10.67
N VAL A 36 -1.62 4.39 9.92
CA VAL A 36 -1.52 3.99 8.50
C VAL A 36 -0.85 5.10 7.69
N ALA A 37 -1.21 6.37 7.91
CA ALA A 37 -0.58 7.50 7.24
C ALA A 37 0.91 7.63 7.56
N LYS A 38 1.28 7.41 8.83
CA LYS A 38 2.67 7.40 9.29
C LYS A 38 3.47 6.26 8.65
N ALA A 39 2.93 5.04 8.62
CA ALA A 39 3.55 3.88 7.97
C ALA A 39 3.79 4.14 6.47
N TYR A 40 2.81 4.77 5.81
CA TYR A 40 2.93 5.16 4.41
C TYR A 40 4.08 6.16 4.20
N ALA A 41 4.18 7.19 5.06
CA ALA A 41 5.28 8.15 5.01
C ALA A 41 6.64 7.50 5.30
N ALA A 42 6.69 6.52 6.20
CA ALA A 42 7.90 5.76 6.50
C ALA A 42 8.40 4.98 5.27
N MET A 43 7.51 4.40 4.45
CA MET A 43 7.90 3.70 3.21
C MET A 43 8.66 4.62 2.23
N PHE A 44 8.32 5.91 2.16
CA PHE A 44 9.06 6.87 1.33
C PHE A 44 10.46 7.13 1.84
N ARG A 45 10.57 7.36 3.16
CA ARG A 45 11.88 7.56 3.81
C ARG A 45 12.77 6.34 3.64
N LEU A 46 12.19 5.15 3.74
CA LEU A 46 12.89 3.90 3.52
C LEU A 46 13.46 3.81 2.09
N GLY A 47 12.74 4.30 1.08
CA GLY A 47 13.23 4.37 -0.30
C GLY A 47 14.50 5.22 -0.44
N VAL A 48 14.58 6.35 0.26
CA VAL A 48 15.80 7.19 0.30
C VAL A 48 16.96 6.42 0.95
N MET A 49 16.71 5.84 2.13
CA MET A 49 17.75 5.15 2.92
C MET A 49 18.30 3.91 2.20
N LEU A 50 17.43 3.12 1.57
CA LEU A 50 17.83 1.87 0.91
C LEU A 50 18.43 2.10 -0.49
N LEU A 51 17.94 3.09 -1.25
CA LEU A 51 18.34 3.25 -2.65
C LEU A 51 19.34 4.37 -2.90
N GLN A 52 19.20 5.50 -2.19
CA GLN A 52 20.08 6.66 -2.37
C GLN A 52 21.27 6.56 -1.41
N ASP A 53 20.99 6.47 -0.11
CA ASP A 53 22.04 6.40 0.91
C ASP A 53 22.70 5.02 0.95
N LYS A 54 21.98 4.00 0.49
CA LYS A 54 22.36 2.57 0.56
C LYS A 54 22.87 2.18 1.96
N SER A 55 22.18 2.66 2.99
CA SER A 55 22.66 2.61 4.37
C SER A 55 21.62 2.05 5.31
N TRP A 56 21.89 0.87 5.86
CA TRP A 56 21.05 0.31 6.92
C TRP A 56 21.19 1.08 8.23
N ASN A 57 22.35 1.69 8.49
CA ASN A 57 22.54 2.53 9.68
C ASN A 57 21.56 3.72 9.71
N ALA A 58 21.08 4.19 8.56
CA ALA A 58 20.04 5.22 8.49
C ALA A 58 18.65 4.64 8.86
N VAL A 59 18.36 3.40 8.42
CA VAL A 59 17.14 2.65 8.76
C VAL A 59 17.11 2.37 10.26
N GLU A 60 18.19 1.84 10.82
CA GLU A 60 18.32 1.53 12.24
C GLU A 60 18.15 2.78 13.12
N ARG A 61 18.78 3.91 12.76
CA ARG A 61 18.60 5.18 13.49
C ARG A 61 17.17 5.72 13.42
N SER A 62 16.47 5.49 12.32
CA SER A 62 15.13 6.04 12.10
C SER A 62 14.02 5.17 12.68
N PHE A 63 14.22 3.86 12.73
CA PHE A 63 13.19 2.88 13.07
C PHE A 63 13.57 1.91 14.20
N GLY A 64 14.80 1.97 14.71
CA GLY A 64 15.28 1.09 15.77
C GLY A 64 15.44 -0.37 15.36
N VAL A 65 15.60 -0.65 14.06
CA VAL A 65 15.70 -2.01 13.52
C VAL A 65 17.14 -2.34 13.16
N ASP A 66 17.70 -3.30 13.88
CA ASP A 66 19.06 -3.79 13.65
C ASP A 66 19.26 -4.41 12.25
N ALA A 67 20.51 -4.51 11.82
CA ALA A 67 20.93 -5.01 10.52
C ALA A 67 20.91 -6.55 10.37
N GLY A 68 20.55 -7.29 11.42
CA GLY A 68 20.68 -8.75 11.48
C GLY A 68 19.64 -9.51 10.66
N PRO A 69 19.76 -10.85 10.58
CA PRO A 69 18.85 -11.70 9.82
C PRO A 69 17.38 -11.45 10.13
N GLY A 70 16.54 -11.33 9.11
CA GLY A 70 15.10 -11.06 9.24
C GLY A 70 14.76 -9.61 9.55
N CYS A 71 15.65 -8.66 9.24
CA CYS A 71 15.47 -7.24 9.52
C CYS A 71 14.22 -6.64 8.85
N LEU A 72 13.83 -7.10 7.65
CA LEU A 72 12.60 -6.65 6.98
C LEU A 72 11.32 -7.05 7.73
N ALA A 73 11.29 -8.24 8.35
CA ALA A 73 10.14 -8.68 9.13
C ALA A 73 9.99 -7.86 10.43
N ARG A 74 11.12 -7.53 11.08
CA ARG A 74 11.13 -6.63 12.25
C ARG A 74 10.71 -5.22 11.85
N LEU A 75 11.21 -4.70 10.72
CA LEU A 75 10.80 -3.40 10.19
C LEU A 75 9.30 -3.34 9.90
N ALA A 76 8.74 -4.37 9.27
CA ALA A 76 7.30 -4.43 9.03
C ALA A 76 6.48 -4.47 10.32
N ALA A 77 6.98 -5.13 11.37
CA ALA A 77 6.33 -5.13 12.68
C ALA A 77 6.34 -3.73 13.30
N VAL A 78 7.50 -3.08 13.37
CA VAL A 78 7.65 -1.72 13.92
C VAL A 78 6.73 -0.73 13.23
N LEU A 79 6.69 -0.76 11.89
CA LEU A 79 5.87 0.16 11.11
C LEU A 79 4.37 -0.11 11.19
N ALA A 80 3.96 -1.29 11.65
CA ALA A 80 2.56 -1.66 11.81
C ALA A 80 2.05 -1.57 13.26
N SER A 81 2.95 -1.39 14.24
CA SER A 81 2.63 -1.45 15.67
C SER A 81 2.96 -0.18 16.45
N ASP A 82 3.43 0.87 15.77
CA ASP A 82 4.01 2.05 16.42
C ASP A 82 3.08 2.57 17.54
N SER A 83 3.64 2.68 18.75
CA SER A 83 2.91 3.02 19.97
C SER A 83 3.03 4.52 20.23
N GLY A 84 1.90 5.20 20.45
CA GLY A 84 1.83 6.64 20.69
C GLY A 84 0.48 7.20 20.27
N ASP A 85 0.35 8.51 20.23
CA ASP A 85 -0.90 9.19 19.84
C ASP A 85 -1.32 8.91 18.39
N ASP A 86 -0.36 8.51 17.54
CA ASP A 86 -0.57 8.10 16.16
C ASP A 86 -0.52 6.56 15.98
N ALA A 87 -0.86 5.80 17.02
CA ALA A 87 -0.84 4.34 16.91
C ALA A 87 -1.86 3.81 15.89
N VAL A 88 -1.46 2.75 15.18
CA VAL A 88 -2.34 2.08 14.21
C VAL A 88 -3.51 1.44 14.96
N SER A 89 -4.74 1.71 14.52
CA SER A 89 -5.94 1.07 15.05
C SER A 89 -5.76 -0.46 15.10
N PRO A 90 -6.09 -1.15 16.22
CA PRO A 90 -5.86 -2.59 16.35
C PRO A 90 -6.43 -3.44 15.21
N ALA A 91 -7.58 -3.05 14.66
CA ALA A 91 -8.20 -3.70 13.51
C ALA A 91 -7.36 -3.63 12.21
N LEU A 92 -6.48 -2.64 12.09
CA LEU A 92 -5.67 -2.36 10.90
C LEU A 92 -4.23 -2.87 11.00
N GLN A 93 -3.75 -3.21 12.20
CA GLN A 93 -2.35 -3.61 12.42
C GLN A 93 -1.94 -4.84 11.59
N ALA A 94 -2.74 -5.91 11.61
CA ALA A 94 -2.44 -7.12 10.87
C ALA A 94 -2.54 -6.94 9.33
N PRO A 95 -3.59 -6.29 8.79
CA PRO A 95 -3.64 -5.91 7.38
C PRO A 95 -2.46 -5.03 6.95
N LEU A 96 -2.12 -4.02 7.76
CA LEU A 96 -1.02 -3.09 7.48
C LEU A 96 0.33 -3.81 7.45
N LYS A 97 0.61 -4.65 8.46
CA LYS A 97 1.84 -5.46 8.52
C LYS A 97 1.99 -6.35 7.28
N SER A 98 0.90 -7.00 6.87
CA SER A 98 0.89 -7.89 5.71
C SER A 98 1.15 -7.09 4.42
N ALA A 99 0.51 -5.94 4.26
CA ALA A 99 0.74 -5.05 3.13
C ALA A 99 2.19 -4.52 3.06
N ILE A 100 2.78 -4.15 4.22
CA ILE A 100 4.19 -3.76 4.30
C ILE A 100 5.10 -4.93 3.89
N LEU A 101 4.85 -6.14 4.39
CA LEU A 101 5.65 -7.33 4.03
C LEU A 101 5.58 -7.66 2.54
N ASP A 102 4.42 -7.54 1.92
CA ASP A 102 4.25 -7.76 0.48
C ASP A 102 4.97 -6.69 -0.33
N PHE A 103 4.93 -5.44 0.11
CA PHE A 103 5.71 -4.37 -0.50
C PHE A 103 7.22 -4.65 -0.39
N LEU A 104 7.70 -5.01 0.80
CA LEU A 104 9.10 -5.32 1.05
C LEU A 104 9.57 -6.57 0.28
N LEU A 105 8.70 -7.56 0.07
CA LEU A 105 8.99 -8.70 -0.81
C LEU A 105 9.31 -8.25 -2.24
N ARG A 106 8.47 -7.37 -2.79
CA ARG A 106 8.68 -6.82 -4.14
C ARG A 106 9.97 -6.01 -4.19
N VAL A 107 10.27 -5.23 -3.14
CA VAL A 107 11.51 -4.43 -3.03
C VAL A 107 12.75 -5.29 -3.21
N VAL A 108 12.75 -6.51 -2.66
CA VAL A 108 13.87 -7.46 -2.78
C VAL A 108 13.73 -8.44 -3.94
N GLY A 109 12.94 -8.09 -4.96
CA GLY A 109 12.83 -8.86 -6.19
C GLY A 109 11.99 -10.13 -6.07
N ASP A 110 10.98 -10.13 -5.20
CA ASP A 110 10.10 -11.27 -4.95
C ASP A 110 10.84 -12.50 -4.37
N ASP A 111 11.97 -12.26 -3.68
CA ASP A 111 12.74 -13.30 -2.99
C ASP A 111 12.27 -13.48 -1.52
N PRO A 112 11.53 -14.56 -1.20
CA PRO A 112 11.07 -14.82 0.16
C PRO A 112 12.21 -15.19 1.12
N ALA A 113 13.36 -15.66 0.64
CA ALA A 113 14.51 -15.94 1.49
C ALA A 113 15.10 -14.63 2.02
N ILE A 114 15.29 -13.63 1.16
CA ILE A 114 15.76 -12.30 1.58
C ILE A 114 14.71 -11.63 2.48
N ARG A 115 13.43 -11.65 2.11
CA ARG A 115 12.36 -11.06 2.92
C ARG A 115 12.31 -11.61 4.35
N ASN A 116 12.43 -12.93 4.50
CA ASN A 116 12.20 -13.60 5.79
C ASN A 116 13.44 -13.74 6.64
N ARG A 117 14.61 -13.91 6.01
CA ARG A 117 15.85 -14.30 6.69
C ARG A 117 17.05 -13.45 6.30
N GLY A 118 16.91 -12.61 5.28
CA GLY A 118 17.98 -11.76 4.80
C GLY A 118 18.46 -10.79 5.88
N ASP A 119 19.76 -10.52 5.87
CA ASP A 119 20.35 -9.41 6.61
C ASP A 119 20.31 -8.10 5.80
N ALA A 120 20.75 -7.01 6.40
CA ALA A 120 20.80 -5.71 5.75
C ALA A 120 21.61 -5.68 4.45
N ALA A 121 22.73 -6.41 4.38
CA ALA A 121 23.60 -6.41 3.21
C ALA A 121 22.88 -7.06 2.02
N GLN A 122 22.21 -8.18 2.25
CA GLN A 122 21.39 -8.87 1.25
C GLN A 122 20.23 -7.99 0.77
N VAL A 123 19.57 -7.29 1.70
CA VAL A 123 18.46 -6.37 1.38
C VAL A 123 18.95 -5.19 0.53
N LEU A 124 20.04 -4.53 0.93
CA LEU A 124 20.60 -3.40 0.19
C LEU A 124 21.07 -3.80 -1.21
N ALA A 125 21.61 -5.01 -1.37
CA ALA A 125 22.02 -5.54 -2.66
C ALA A 125 20.81 -5.86 -3.58
N ALA A 126 19.71 -6.35 -3.00
CA ALA A 126 18.51 -6.74 -3.74
C ALA A 126 17.51 -5.58 -3.97
N ALA A 127 17.67 -4.45 -3.27
CA ALA A 127 16.70 -3.36 -3.28
C ALA A 127 16.48 -2.76 -4.69
N ARG A 128 15.24 -2.82 -5.15
CA ARG A 128 14.81 -2.41 -6.50
C ARG A 128 14.25 -0.99 -6.53
N LYS A 129 14.87 -0.12 -7.33
CA LYS A 129 14.46 1.29 -7.49
C LYS A 129 13.08 1.46 -8.15
N ASP A 130 12.74 0.59 -9.10
CA ASP A 130 11.46 0.62 -9.81
C ASP A 130 10.26 0.34 -8.91
N VAL A 131 10.46 -0.46 -7.85
CA VAL A 131 9.40 -0.76 -6.87
C VAL A 131 9.09 0.46 -6.01
N PHE A 132 10.12 1.21 -5.57
CA PHE A 132 9.91 2.43 -4.79
C PHE A 132 9.34 3.59 -5.62
N ALA A 133 9.56 3.61 -6.94
CA ALA A 133 8.86 4.55 -7.83
C ALA A 133 7.35 4.28 -7.88
N ARG A 134 6.94 3.06 -7.51
CA ARG A 134 5.56 2.57 -7.45
C ARG A 134 5.10 2.29 -6.02
N THR A 135 5.76 2.85 -5.00
CA THR A 135 5.37 2.64 -3.60
C THR A 135 3.88 2.83 -3.40
N SER A 136 3.29 3.76 -4.14
CA SER A 136 1.98 4.27 -3.77
C SER A 136 0.83 3.42 -4.23
N ASN A 137 0.88 2.99 -5.48
CA ASN A 137 -0.07 2.03 -6.00
C ASN A 137 0.20 0.63 -5.44
N LEU A 138 1.46 0.23 -5.28
CA LEU A 138 1.78 -1.10 -4.74
C LEU A 138 1.35 -1.22 -3.28
N PHE A 139 1.69 -0.25 -2.44
CA PHE A 139 1.29 -0.28 -1.03
C PHE A 139 -0.21 -0.11 -0.85
N LEU A 140 -0.83 0.87 -1.52
CA LEU A 140 -2.29 1.06 -1.42
C LEU A 140 -3.04 -0.17 -1.95
N GLY A 141 -2.57 -0.77 -3.04
CA GLY A 141 -3.15 -1.99 -3.61
C GLY A 141 -3.04 -3.17 -2.65
N SER A 142 -1.85 -3.41 -2.08
CA SER A 142 -1.65 -4.45 -1.05
C SER A 142 -2.49 -4.19 0.20
N PHE A 143 -2.59 -2.94 0.66
CA PHE A 143 -3.38 -2.60 1.84
C PHE A 143 -4.89 -2.75 1.60
N LEU A 144 -5.39 -2.33 0.43
CA LEU A 144 -6.78 -2.58 0.03
C LEU A 144 -7.06 -4.08 -0.10
N TYR A 145 -6.14 -4.85 -0.69
CA TYR A 145 -6.27 -6.29 -0.81
C TYR A 145 -6.42 -6.97 0.56
N GLU A 146 -5.54 -6.67 1.51
CA GLU A 146 -5.57 -7.32 2.82
C GLU A 146 -6.84 -7.00 3.60
N ASN A 147 -7.31 -5.74 3.55
CA ASN A 147 -8.58 -5.39 4.18
C ASN A 147 -9.78 -6.06 3.48
N LEU A 148 -9.83 -6.06 2.14
CA LEU A 148 -10.93 -6.69 1.40
C LEU A 148 -10.95 -8.21 1.56
N ARG A 149 -9.81 -8.84 1.76
CA ARG A 149 -9.72 -10.27 2.03
C ARG A 149 -10.41 -10.64 3.34
N LEU A 150 -10.39 -9.76 4.35
CA LEU A 150 -11.09 -9.97 5.62
C LEU A 150 -12.61 -9.92 5.46
N GLU A 151 -13.10 -9.03 4.60
CA GLU A 151 -14.52 -8.91 4.22
C GLU A 151 -14.99 -10.05 3.29
N GLY A 152 -14.04 -10.80 2.74
CA GLY A 152 -14.20 -11.74 1.63
C GLY A 152 -14.86 -13.08 1.94
N LYS A 153 -15.50 -13.27 3.11
CA LYS A 153 -16.15 -14.56 3.48
C LYS A 153 -17.13 -15.04 2.40
N ASN A 154 -17.77 -14.10 1.69
CA ASN A 154 -18.74 -14.36 0.63
C ASN A 154 -18.18 -14.29 -0.81
N LEU A 155 -16.87 -14.10 -1.00
CA LEU A 155 -16.27 -14.12 -2.33
C LEU A 155 -16.25 -15.55 -2.89
N ASN A 156 -16.77 -15.73 -4.11
CA ASN A 156 -16.62 -16.99 -4.85
C ASN A 156 -15.15 -17.23 -5.26
N LYS A 157 -14.82 -18.45 -5.70
CA LYS A 157 -13.43 -18.85 -6.03
C LYS A 157 -12.79 -17.93 -7.09
N ALA A 158 -13.54 -17.55 -8.12
CA ALA A 158 -13.04 -16.66 -9.18
C ALA A 158 -12.75 -15.25 -8.66
N ALA A 159 -13.67 -14.69 -7.87
CA ALA A 159 -13.49 -13.38 -7.24
C ALA A 159 -12.32 -13.35 -6.25
N ARG A 160 -12.07 -14.45 -5.52
CA ARG A 160 -10.87 -14.58 -4.67
C ARG A 160 -9.58 -14.58 -5.49
N ALA A 161 -9.56 -15.31 -6.61
CA ALA A 161 -8.38 -15.39 -7.50
C ALA A 161 -8.01 -14.02 -8.09
N HIS A 162 -8.99 -13.17 -8.35
CA HIS A 162 -8.79 -11.84 -8.94
C HIS A 162 -8.77 -10.68 -7.93
N LEU A 163 -8.85 -10.96 -6.62
CA LEU A 163 -8.95 -9.92 -5.60
C LEU A 163 -7.71 -9.01 -5.57
N SER A 164 -6.52 -9.59 -5.74
CA SER A 164 -5.26 -8.82 -5.79
C SER A 164 -5.23 -7.91 -7.02
N ASP A 165 -5.57 -8.43 -8.20
CA ASP A 165 -5.64 -7.65 -9.45
C ASP A 165 -6.65 -6.50 -9.35
N PHE A 166 -7.81 -6.76 -8.76
CA PHE A 166 -8.83 -5.75 -8.54
C PHE A 166 -8.33 -4.65 -7.60
N ALA A 167 -7.73 -5.01 -6.47
CA ALA A 167 -7.21 -4.05 -5.49
C ALA A 167 -6.09 -3.19 -6.09
N MET A 168 -5.21 -3.78 -6.88
CA MET A 168 -4.17 -3.07 -7.62
C MET A 168 -4.75 -2.11 -8.65
N ALA A 169 -5.69 -2.57 -9.49
CA ALA A 169 -6.33 -1.72 -10.49
C ALA A 169 -7.11 -0.54 -9.86
N LYS A 170 -7.70 -0.76 -8.67
CA LYS A 170 -8.31 0.31 -7.88
C LYS A 170 -7.29 1.31 -7.37
N ALA A 171 -6.20 0.84 -6.79
CA ALA A 171 -5.13 1.71 -6.33
C ALA A 171 -4.57 2.57 -7.47
N ASP A 172 -4.33 1.98 -8.65
CA ASP A 172 -3.90 2.68 -9.84
C ASP A 172 -4.92 3.75 -10.28
N ALA A 173 -6.21 3.41 -10.31
CA ALA A 173 -7.27 4.36 -10.67
C ALA A 173 -7.37 5.54 -9.70
N ILE A 174 -7.20 5.31 -8.39
CA ILE A 174 -7.20 6.37 -7.38
C ILE A 174 -5.99 7.28 -7.54
N VAL A 175 -4.80 6.71 -7.74
CA VAL A 175 -3.58 7.47 -7.99
C VAL A 175 -3.70 8.30 -9.27
N ALA A 176 -4.29 7.74 -10.33
CA ALA A 176 -4.53 8.45 -11.57
C ALA A 176 -5.55 9.59 -11.39
N ALA A 177 -6.69 9.32 -10.73
CA ALA A 177 -7.70 10.33 -10.44
C ALA A 177 -7.17 11.45 -9.54
N PHE A 178 -6.33 11.10 -8.56
CA PHE A 178 -5.58 12.05 -7.75
C PHE A 178 -4.71 12.94 -8.65
N ALA A 179 -3.86 12.33 -9.49
CA ALA A 179 -2.97 13.06 -10.37
C ALA A 179 -3.71 14.00 -11.33
N VAL A 180 -4.90 13.61 -11.80
CA VAL A 180 -5.76 14.45 -12.67
C VAL A 180 -6.43 15.59 -11.89
N LYS A 181 -7.07 15.31 -10.76
CA LYS A 181 -7.82 16.31 -9.97
C LYS A 181 -6.91 17.39 -9.38
N PHE A 182 -5.70 17.02 -9.00
CA PHE A 182 -4.74 17.90 -8.34
C PHE A 182 -3.63 18.38 -9.28
N ARG A 183 -3.68 18.02 -10.57
CA ARG A 183 -2.82 18.61 -11.61
C ARG A 183 -3.06 20.11 -11.67
N HIS A 184 -1.99 20.91 -11.68
CA HIS A 184 -2.00 22.37 -11.86
C HIS A 184 -2.60 23.21 -10.70
N LYS A 185 -2.87 22.63 -9.52
CA LYS A 185 -3.09 23.45 -8.33
C LYS A 185 -1.75 23.95 -7.76
N PRO A 186 -1.61 25.23 -7.38
CA PRO A 186 -0.37 25.78 -6.85
C PRO A 186 -0.13 25.26 -5.43
N TRP A 187 0.60 24.15 -5.32
CA TRP A 187 1.15 23.67 -4.06
C TRP A 187 2.66 23.53 -4.29
N HIS A 188 3.40 24.50 -3.76
CA HIS A 188 4.68 24.95 -4.33
C HIS A 188 5.78 23.87 -4.35
N ASP A 189 6.23 23.57 -5.58
CA ASP A 189 7.50 22.96 -6.01
C ASP A 189 7.89 21.55 -5.53
N ILE A 190 7.15 20.51 -5.97
CA ILE A 190 7.64 19.13 -5.92
C ILE A 190 7.37 18.41 -7.27
N PRO A 191 8.39 17.87 -7.96
CA PRO A 191 8.28 17.29 -9.31
C PRO A 191 7.53 15.95 -9.36
N GLN A 192 7.01 15.48 -8.24
CA GLN A 192 6.30 14.22 -8.10
C GLN A 192 5.26 14.38 -7.00
N VAL A 193 4.08 13.76 -7.15
CA VAL A 193 3.15 13.59 -6.03
C VAL A 193 3.92 12.90 -4.90
N SER A 194 4.39 13.63 -3.89
CA SER A 194 4.98 13.00 -2.72
C SER A 194 3.81 12.39 -1.96
N TYR A 195 3.67 11.08 -2.06
CA TYR A 195 2.47 10.38 -1.63
C TYR A 195 2.17 10.35 -0.11
N PRO A 196 3.02 10.83 0.81
CA PRO A 196 2.54 11.28 2.12
C PRO A 196 1.38 12.30 2.00
N HIS A 197 1.33 13.10 0.93
CA HIS A 197 0.22 14.00 0.62
C HIS A 197 -1.00 13.29 0.02
N MET A 198 -0.83 12.15 -0.65
CA MET A 198 -1.97 11.35 -1.12
C MET A 198 -2.76 10.83 0.08
N VAL A 199 -2.10 10.31 1.12
CA VAL A 199 -2.81 9.88 2.33
C VAL A 199 -3.43 11.06 3.07
N LYS A 200 -2.73 12.19 3.19
CA LYS A 200 -3.32 13.42 3.78
C LYS A 200 -4.58 13.90 3.05
N ILE A 201 -4.60 13.82 1.72
CA ILE A 201 -5.78 14.18 0.93
C ILE A 201 -6.85 13.09 0.99
N LEU A 202 -6.47 11.80 0.95
CA LEU A 202 -7.43 10.71 1.12
C LEU A 202 -8.17 10.85 2.47
N ALA A 203 -7.45 11.26 3.51
CA ALA A 203 -7.98 11.56 4.84
C ALA A 203 -8.76 12.90 4.91
N GLY A 204 -8.27 13.95 4.23
CA GLY A 204 -8.87 15.29 4.24
C GLY A 204 -10.05 15.48 3.29
N GLU A 205 -10.26 14.57 2.33
CA GLU A 205 -11.31 14.60 1.32
C GLU A 205 -12.12 13.29 1.29
N PRO A 206 -12.71 12.86 2.42
CA PRO A 206 -13.29 11.52 2.59
C PRO A 206 -14.41 11.22 1.59
N ASN A 207 -15.22 12.22 1.23
CA ASN A 207 -16.29 12.08 0.23
C ASN A 207 -15.73 11.81 -1.18
N TRP A 208 -14.65 12.49 -1.56
CA TRP A 208 -13.99 12.26 -2.84
C TRP A 208 -13.33 10.89 -2.87
N THR A 209 -12.63 10.51 -1.79
CA THR A 209 -12.01 9.20 -1.62
C THR A 209 -13.02 8.07 -1.76
N ALA A 210 -14.14 8.14 -1.04
CA ALA A 210 -15.22 7.17 -1.13
C ALA A 210 -15.81 7.08 -2.55
N THR A 211 -15.86 8.22 -3.27
CA THR A 211 -16.31 8.25 -4.67
C THR A 211 -15.33 7.53 -5.60
N GLN A 212 -14.02 7.79 -5.49
CA GLN A 212 -13.02 7.13 -6.35
C GLN A 212 -12.96 5.62 -6.13
N LEU A 213 -13.05 5.20 -4.88
CA LEU A 213 -13.00 3.79 -4.52
C LEU A 213 -14.23 3.01 -5.01
N ARG A 214 -15.39 3.66 -5.10
CA ARG A 214 -16.65 3.10 -5.63
C ARG A 214 -16.82 3.24 -7.14
N ALA A 215 -16.04 4.10 -7.79
CA ALA A 215 -16.09 4.27 -9.24
C ALA A 215 -15.82 2.93 -9.93
N LYS A 216 -16.47 2.63 -11.06
CA LYS A 216 -16.16 1.41 -11.82
C LYS A 216 -14.71 1.48 -12.32
N VAL A 217 -13.95 0.40 -12.16
CA VAL A 217 -12.63 0.26 -12.81
C VAL A 217 -12.84 -0.57 -14.06
N ALA A 218 -12.33 -0.08 -15.19
CA ALA A 218 -12.39 -0.82 -16.45
C ALA A 218 -11.58 -2.13 -16.29
N PRO A 219 -12.11 -3.28 -16.74
CA PRO A 219 -11.40 -4.56 -16.70
C PRO A 219 -10.16 -4.57 -17.60
#